data_AF-A0A3B1AIY6-F1
#
_entry.id   AF-A0A3B1AIY6-F1
#
_cell.length_a   1.000
_cell.length_b   1.000
_cell.length_c   1.000
_cell.angle_alpha   90.00
_cell.angle_beta   90.00
_cell.angle_gamma   90.00
#
_symmetry.space_group_name_H-M   'P 1'
#
loop_
_entity.id
_entity.type
_entity.pdbx_description
1 polymer ?
#
loop_
_entity_poly.entity_id
_entity_poly.type
_entity_poly.pdbx_seq_one_letter_code
_entity_poly.pdbx_strand_id
1 'polypeptide(L)'
;QKLTAGITFFARYGSAENTASSNREKHYSTGLQFAGGLGFNPEDTLGIGYAYTNPVSVEKEKLLEAYYNLAMTEKLHLTFNLTYLQEQRASASTDAYVIPGMRLQASF
;
A
#
# COMPACT_ATOMS: atom_id res chain seq x y z
N GLN A 1 23.47 -14.94 -18.07
CA GLN A 1 23.18 -14.19 -16.83
C GLN A 1 21.69 -13.91 -16.82
N LYS A 2 20.91 -14.54 -15.92
CA LYS A 2 19.44 -14.41 -15.92
C LYS A 2 19.12 -13.09 -15.19
N LEU A 3 18.70 -12.05 -15.90
CA LEU A 3 18.12 -10.86 -15.28
C LEU A 3 16.78 -11.29 -14.67
N THR A 4 16.77 -11.64 -13.39
CA THR A 4 15.51 -11.71 -12.66
C THR A 4 15.03 -10.28 -12.50
N ALA A 5 13.82 -9.98 -12.99
CA ALA A 5 13.19 -8.68 -12.80
C ALA A 5 12.93 -8.47 -11.30
N GLY A 6 13.92 -7.90 -10.61
CA GLY A 6 13.94 -7.78 -9.16
C GLY A 6 13.08 -6.63 -8.62
N ILE A 7 12.48 -5.81 -9.50
CA ILE A 7 11.74 -4.61 -9.13
C ILE A 7 10.49 -4.50 -10.01
N THR A 8 9.34 -4.37 -9.35
CA THR A 8 8.04 -4.06 -9.96
C THR A 8 7.62 -2.67 -9.50
N PHE A 9 7.26 -1.80 -10.44
CA PHE A 9 6.66 -0.51 -10.16
C PHE A 9 5.19 -0.54 -10.54
N PHE A 10 4.33 0.02 -9.70
CA PHE A 10 2.91 0.21 -10.02
C PHE A 10 2.49 1.65 -9.76
N ALA A 11 1.60 2.15 -10.61
CA ALA A 11 0.90 3.40 -10.42
C ALA A 11 -0.56 3.22 -10.83
N ARG A 12 -1.48 3.80 -10.06
CA ARG A 12 -2.92 3.77 -10.27
C ARG A 12 -3.45 5.18 -10.10
N TYR A 13 -4.28 5.60 -11.04
CA TYR A 13 -5.03 6.85 -10.98
C TYR A 13 -6.51 6.52 -11.12
N GLY A 14 -7.32 7.06 -10.23
CA GLY A 14 -8.77 6.86 -10.19
C GLY A 14 -9.47 8.18 -9.96
N SER A 15 -10.67 8.29 -10.51
CA SER A 15 -11.52 9.45 -10.28
C SER A 15 -12.96 9.01 -10.16
N ALA A 16 -13.65 9.51 -9.14
CA ALA A 16 -15.02 9.18 -8.85
C ALA A 16 -15.90 10.44 -8.97
N GLU A 17 -17.09 10.28 -9.53
CA GLU A 17 -18.12 11.33 -9.52
C GLU A 17 -18.92 11.18 -8.23
N ASN A 18 -18.97 12.24 -7.43
CA ASN A 18 -19.74 12.25 -6.22
C ASN A 18 -21.13 12.83 -6.54
N THR A 19 -22.19 12.03 -6.46
CA THR A 19 -23.56 12.50 -6.73
C THR A 19 -24.07 13.51 -5.69
N ALA A 20 -23.42 13.63 -4.52
CA ALA A 20 -23.79 14.58 -3.48
C ALA A 20 -23.10 15.95 -3.61
N SER A 21 -22.08 16.09 -4.45
CA SER A 21 -21.38 17.35 -4.67
C SER A 21 -20.89 17.44 -6.12
N SER A 22 -21.17 18.54 -6.83
CA SER A 22 -20.92 18.72 -8.28
C SER A 22 -19.43 18.71 -8.70
N ASN A 23 -18.56 18.17 -7.87
CA ASN A 23 -17.12 18.17 -8.04
C ASN A 23 -16.59 16.73 -8.04
N ARG A 24 -15.42 16.54 -8.63
CA ARG A 24 -14.89 15.22 -8.99
C ARG A 24 -13.75 14.82 -8.06
N GLU A 25 -13.88 13.67 -7.41
CA GLU A 25 -12.87 13.13 -6.50
C GLU A 25 -11.73 12.52 -7.30
N LYS A 26 -10.49 12.67 -6.79
CA LYS A 26 -9.28 12.15 -7.43
C LYS A 26 -8.45 11.37 -6.42
N HIS A 27 -8.04 10.18 -6.83
CA HIS A 27 -7.21 9.28 -6.04
C HIS A 27 -6.03 8.86 -6.90
N TYR A 28 -4.84 8.86 -6.31
CA TYR A 28 -3.67 8.25 -6.93
C TYR A 28 -2.96 7.36 -5.93
N SER A 29 -2.45 6.24 -6.42
CA SER A 29 -1.55 5.39 -5.65
C SER A 29 -0.40 4.93 -6.50
N THR A 30 0.74 4.75 -5.86
CA THR A 30 1.97 4.31 -6.50
C THR A 30 2.71 3.40 -5.54
N GLY A 31 3.55 2.52 -6.06
CA GLY A 31 4.40 1.73 -5.20
C GLY A 31 5.45 0.97 -5.96
N LEU A 32 6.35 0.40 -5.18
CA LEU A 32 7.46 -0.41 -5.61
C LEU A 32 7.41 -1.73 -4.86
N GLN A 33 7.70 -2.81 -5.55
CA GLN A 33 7.87 -4.12 -4.97
C GLN A 33 9.20 -4.69 -5.46
N PHE A 34 10.00 -5.18 -4.52
CA PHE A 34 11.28 -5.81 -4.76
C PHE A 34 11.13 -7.33 -4.58
N ALA A 35 11.57 -8.10 -5.58
CA ALA A 35 11.59 -9.56 -5.53
C ALA A 35 12.94 -10.05 -4.95
N GLY A 36 12.89 -11.09 -4.11
CA GLY A 36 14.03 -11.62 -3.35
C GLY A 36 14.18 -11.04 -1.93
N GLY A 37 13.33 -10.09 -1.53
CA GLY A 37 13.28 -9.53 -0.17
C GLY A 37 14.64 -9.08 0.38
N LEU A 38 14.94 -9.48 1.62
CA LEU A 38 16.23 -9.24 2.30
C LEU A 38 17.27 -10.33 1.98
N GLY A 39 17.00 -11.21 1.02
CA GLY A 39 17.90 -12.27 0.60
C GLY A 39 17.81 -13.59 1.40
N PHE A 40 16.81 -13.75 2.26
CA PHE A 40 16.58 -15.01 2.99
C PHE A 40 15.95 -16.09 2.10
N ASN A 41 14.96 -15.72 1.28
CA ASN A 41 14.37 -16.60 0.27
C ASN A 41 14.20 -15.84 -1.05
N PRO A 42 14.57 -16.42 -2.23
CA PRO A 42 14.30 -15.81 -3.52
C PRO A 42 12.81 -15.50 -3.79
N GLU A 43 11.89 -16.18 -3.09
CA GLU A 43 10.44 -15.92 -3.18
C GLU A 43 9.95 -14.80 -2.26
N ASP A 44 10.80 -14.28 -1.38
CA ASP A 44 10.43 -13.17 -0.50
C ASP A 44 10.18 -11.90 -1.31
N THR A 45 9.26 -11.07 -0.83
CA THR A 45 8.96 -9.78 -1.46
C THR A 45 8.89 -8.67 -0.44
N LEU A 46 9.51 -7.54 -0.76
CA LEU A 46 9.41 -6.30 0.00
C LEU A 46 8.65 -5.30 -0.84
N GLY A 47 7.58 -4.71 -0.32
CA GLY A 47 6.81 -3.69 -1.02
C GLY A 47 6.68 -2.42 -0.21
N ILE A 48 6.65 -1.30 -0.91
CA ILE A 48 6.34 0.02 -0.36
C ILE A 48 5.31 0.68 -1.29
N GLY A 49 4.22 1.15 -0.71
CA GLY A 49 3.13 1.83 -1.40
C GLY A 49 2.87 3.20 -0.79
N TYR A 50 2.48 4.13 -1.63
CA TYR A 50 1.95 5.43 -1.26
C TYR A 50 0.62 5.63 -1.96
N ALA A 51 -0.41 6.00 -1.21
CA ALA A 51 -1.70 6.38 -1.72
C ALA A 51 -2.08 7.75 -1.18
N TYR A 52 -2.70 8.53 -2.05
CA TYR A 52 -3.21 9.85 -1.74
C TYR A 52 -4.60 10.00 -2.31
N THR A 53 -5.50 10.45 -1.45
CA THR A 53 -6.91 10.64 -1.74
C THR A 53 -7.25 12.08 -1.43
N ASN A 54 -7.73 12.79 -2.45
CA ASN A 54 -8.26 14.15 -2.30
C ASN A 54 -9.74 14.12 -2.64
N PRO A 55 -10.59 13.82 -1.65
CA PRO A 55 -12.03 13.95 -1.81
C PRO A 55 -12.40 15.43 -1.99
N VAL A 56 -13.65 15.64 -2.41
CA VAL A 56 -14.22 16.98 -2.61
C VAL A 56 -14.57 17.63 -1.27
N SER A 57 -14.87 16.82 -0.25
CA SER A 57 -14.89 17.28 1.13
C SER A 57 -13.49 17.77 1.52
N VAL A 58 -13.39 18.72 2.45
CA VAL A 58 -12.13 19.38 2.88
C VAL A 58 -11.13 18.40 3.55
N GLU A 59 -11.46 17.11 3.54
CA GLU A 59 -10.71 16.06 4.18
C GLU A 59 -9.63 15.55 3.22
N LYS A 60 -8.42 15.29 3.71
CA LYS A 60 -7.34 14.73 2.88
C LYS A 60 -6.81 13.49 3.55
N GLU A 61 -6.57 12.46 2.76
CA GLU A 61 -6.04 11.21 3.27
C GLU A 61 -4.74 10.86 2.56
N LYS A 62 -3.71 10.57 3.37
CA LYS A 62 -2.43 10.05 2.90
C LYS A 62 -2.21 8.70 3.58
N LEU A 63 -1.88 7.70 2.79
CA LEU A 63 -1.54 6.38 3.27
C LEU A 63 -0.18 5.99 2.72
N LEU A 64 0.71 5.58 3.62
CA LEU A 64 1.99 4.97 3.26
C LEU A 64 2.00 3.57 3.86
N GLU A 65 2.29 2.57 3.05
CA GLU A 65 2.34 1.18 3.49
C GLU A 65 3.69 0.59 3.12
N ALA A 66 4.29 -0.15 4.04
CA ALA A 66 5.41 -1.03 3.76
C ALA A 66 5.03 -2.44 4.18
N TYR A 67 5.37 -3.43 3.38
CA TYR A 67 5.15 -4.83 3.73
C TYR A 67 6.34 -5.70 3.35
N TYR A 68 6.56 -6.73 4.14
CA TYR A 68 7.52 -7.80 3.87
C TYR A 68 6.78 -9.12 3.87
N ASN A 69 6.76 -9.81 2.75
CA ASN A 69 6.26 -11.18 2.65
C ASN A 69 7.42 -12.16 2.73
N LEU A 70 7.37 -12.99 3.77
CA LEU A 70 8.23 -14.14 3.99
C LEU A 70 7.54 -15.38 3.41
N ALA A 71 8.06 -15.86 2.28
CA ALA A 71 7.63 -17.12 1.69
C ALA A 71 8.30 -18.27 2.46
N MET A 72 7.61 -18.82 3.47
CA MET A 72 8.17 -19.91 4.27
C MET A 72 8.19 -21.21 3.47
N THR A 73 7.12 -21.47 2.71
CA THR A 73 7.03 -22.55 1.72
C THR A 73 6.17 -22.08 0.54
N GLU A 74 6.15 -22.82 -0.56
CA GLU A 74 5.28 -22.51 -1.71
C GLU A 74 3.79 -22.32 -1.31
N LYS A 75 3.37 -23.04 -0.27
CA LYS A 75 1.99 -23.07 0.24
C LYS A 75 1.76 -22.22 1.49
N LEU A 76 2.80 -21.64 2.10
CA LEU A 76 2.71 -20.88 3.35
C LEU A 76 3.49 -19.57 3.24
N HIS A 77 2.75 -18.47 3.27
CA HIS A 77 3.25 -17.10 3.16
C HIS A 77 2.90 -16.32 4.43
N LEU A 78 3.88 -15.63 4.98
CA LEU A 78 3.72 -14.78 6.16
C LEU A 78 4.10 -13.35 5.80
N THR A 79 3.12 -12.46 5.75
CA THR A 79 3.32 -11.05 5.41
C THR A 79 3.21 -10.17 6.65
N PHE A 80 4.25 -9.39 6.93
CA PHE A 80 4.21 -8.30 7.89
C PHE A 80 3.95 -7.01 7.14
N ASN A 81 3.03 -6.18 7.63
CA ASN A 81 2.75 -4.88 7.03
C ASN A 81 2.74 -3.79 8.10
N LEU A 82 3.17 -2.59 7.71
CA LEU A 82 3.13 -1.40 8.53
C LEU A 82 2.51 -0.29 7.69
N THR A 83 1.37 0.21 8.14
CA THR A 83 0.62 1.24 7.45
C THR A 83 0.63 2.51 8.28
N TYR A 84 1.10 3.61 7.69
CA TYR A 84 0.97 4.96 8.22
C TYR A 84 -0.19 5.65 7.52
N LEU A 85 -1.22 6.01 8.27
CA LEU A 85 -2.39 6.70 7.78
C LEU A 85 -2.42 8.10 8.38
N GLN A 86 -2.52 9.11 7.55
CA GLN A 86 -2.69 10.49 7.97
C GLN A 86 -3.98 11.04 7.37
N GLU A 87 -4.87 11.48 8.26
CA GLU A 87 -6.18 12.01 7.93
C GLU A 87 -6.24 13.48 8.38
N GLN A 88 -6.53 14.37 7.44
CA GLN A 88 -6.83 15.76 7.73
C GLN A 88 -8.34 15.94 7.63
N ARG A 89 -9.00 16.36 8.71
CA ARG A 89 -10.45 16.60 8.72
C ARG A 89 -10.80 18.05 8.44
N ALA A 90 -12.02 18.29 7.94
CA ALA A 90 -12.50 19.62 7.55
C ALA A 90 -12.54 20.64 8.71
N SER A 91 -12.73 20.17 9.94
CA SER A 91 -12.95 20.99 11.13
C SER A 91 -12.01 20.69 12.30
N ALA A 92 -10.95 19.89 12.10
CA ALA A 92 -10.08 19.43 13.18
C ALA A 92 -8.59 19.35 12.78
N SER A 93 -7.74 19.12 13.77
CA SER A 93 -6.30 18.87 13.60
C SER A 93 -6.03 17.66 12.71
N THR A 94 -4.82 17.59 12.16
CA THR A 94 -4.34 16.41 11.44
C THR A 94 -4.12 15.27 12.41
N ASP A 95 -4.80 14.15 12.18
CA ASP A 95 -4.62 12.91 12.95
C ASP A 95 -3.73 11.96 12.15
N ALA A 96 -2.87 11.23 12.86
CA ALA A 96 -1.97 10.25 12.26
C ALA A 96 -1.99 8.95 13.06
N TYR A 97 -2.05 7.84 12.33
CA TYR A 97 -2.14 6.50 12.86
C TYR A 97 -1.03 5.62 12.29
N VAL A 98 -0.42 4.81 13.14
CA VAL A 98 0.51 3.75 12.75
C VAL A 98 -0.17 2.42 13.04
N ILE A 99 -0.37 1.62 12.00
CA ILE A 99 -1.10 0.36 12.05
C ILE A 99 -0.12 -0.75 11.70
N PRO A 100 0.46 -1.44 12.69
CA PRO A 100 1.19 -2.67 12.45
C PRO A 100 0.22 -3.81 12.17
N GLY A 101 0.57 -4.70 11.24
CA GLY A 101 -0.24 -5.83 10.83
C GLY A 101 0.60 -7.05 10.48
N MET A 102 -0.04 -8.21 10.57
CA MET A 102 0.51 -9.48 10.12
C MET A 102 -0.60 -10.28 9.46
N ARG A 103 -0.27 -10.92 8.35
CA ARG A 103 -1.17 -11.73 7.53
C ARG A 103 -0.51 -13.06 7.24
N LEU A 104 -1.23 -14.15 7.53
CA LEU A 104 -0.82 -15.50 7.20
C LEU A 104 -1.71 -16.01 6.08
N GLN A 105 -1.10 -16.55 5.03
CA GLN A 105 -1.79 -17.18 3.91
C GLN A 105 -1.28 -18.61 3.75
N ALA A 106 -2.20 -19.57 3.87
CA ALA A 106 -1.94 -20.99 3.68
C ALA A 106 -2.85 -21.53 2.58
N SER A 107 -2.32 -22.38 1.70
CA SER A 107 -3.07 -23.07 0.64
C SER A 107 -2.86 -24.57 0.77
N PHE A 108 -3.94 -25.35 0.74
CA PHE A 108 -3.92 -26.80 1.00
C PHE A 108 -4.16 -27.59 -0.28
#